data_AF-A0A927V9E4-F1
#
_entry.id   AF-A0A927V9E4-F1
#
_cell.length_a   1.000
_cell.length_b   1.000
_cell.length_c   1.000
_cell.angle_alpha   90.00
_cell.angle_beta   90.00
_cell.angle_gamma   90.00
#
_symmetry.space_group_name_H-M   'P 1'
#
loop_
_entity.id
_entity.type
_entity.pdbx_description
1 polymer ?
#
loop_
_entity_poly.entity_id
_entity_poly.type
_entity_poly.pdbx_seq_one_letter_code
_entity_poly.pdbx_strand_id
1 'polypeptide(L)'
;MSKTFVEMQDMYREIVKRFNKIELQDWKAEGAMIELSKQVGELAKQVMVKEKYYALTGEVTDVDERLGNEMADVIAQVMRLADYYGVDLEKAFIEAREDEERYLISRGV
;
A
#
# COMPACT_ATOMS: atom_id res chain seq x y z
N MET A 1 -4.26 21.64 1.21
CA MET A 1 -2.95 21.55 0.52
C MET A 1 -2.63 20.08 0.33
N SER A 2 -2.12 19.68 -0.84
CA SER A 2 -1.65 18.32 -1.07
C SER A 2 -0.32 18.08 -0.33
N LYS A 3 -0.05 16.82 0.05
CA LYS A 3 1.23 16.40 0.62
C LYS A 3 2.13 15.84 -0.48
N THR A 4 3.45 16.03 -0.36
CA THR A 4 4.42 15.29 -1.17
C THR A 4 4.51 13.82 -0.74
N PHE A 5 5.12 12.98 -1.56
CA PHE A 5 5.33 11.57 -1.21
C PHE A 5 6.15 11.41 0.08
N VAL A 6 7.24 12.18 0.21
CA VAL A 6 8.06 12.22 1.42
C VAL A 6 7.25 12.66 2.64
N GLU A 7 6.40 13.69 2.52
CA GLU A 7 5.55 14.12 3.62
C GLU A 7 4.52 13.06 4.03
N MET A 8 4.06 12.22 3.10
CA MET A 8 3.20 11.08 3.40
C MET A 8 3.97 9.96 4.11
N GLN A 9 5.20 9.66 3.68
CA GLN A 9 6.06 8.69 4.36
C GLN A 9 6.38 9.15 5.79
N ASP A 10 6.73 10.42 5.99
CA ASP A 10 7.01 10.99 7.31
C ASP A 10 5.78 10.94 8.22
N MET A 11 4.62 11.31 7.69
CA MET A 11 3.35 11.19 8.41
C MET A 11 3.11 9.76 8.89
N TYR A 12 3.34 8.77 8.03
CA TYR A 12 3.13 7.37 8.39
C TYR A 12 4.20 6.84 9.35
N ARG A 13 5.47 7.23 9.20
CA ARG A 13 6.54 6.91 10.17
C ARG A 13 6.17 7.38 11.59
N GLU A 14 5.62 8.58 11.73
CA GLU A 14 5.16 9.09 13.02
C GLU A 14 3.99 8.28 13.60
N ILE A 15 3.10 7.78 12.75
CA ILE A 15 2.03 6.86 13.15
C ILE A 15 2.61 5.53 13.64
N VAL A 16 3.53 4.91 12.88
CA VAL A 16 4.20 3.65 13.25
C VAL A 16 4.96 3.81 14.58
N LYS A 17 5.70 4.90 14.77
CA LYS A 17 6.38 5.20 16.05
C LYS A 17 5.42 5.24 17.24
N ARG A 18 4.17 5.67 17.04
CA ARG A 18 3.14 5.69 18.08
C ARG A 18 2.54 4.31 18.30
N PHE A 19 2.32 3.53 17.26
CA PHE A 19 1.87 2.13 17.37
C PHE A 19 2.89 1.24 18.09
N ASN A 20 4.18 1.41 17.81
CA ASN A 20 5.25 0.66 18.49
C ASN A 20 5.24 0.83 20.02
N LYS A 21 4.57 1.86 20.56
CA LYS A 21 4.41 2.07 22.02
C LYS A 21 3.31 1.21 22.65
N ILE A 22 2.39 0.68 21.84
CA ILE A 22 1.21 -0.07 22.30
C ILE A 22 1.11 -1.47 21.69
N GLU A 23 1.87 -1.76 20.63
CA GLU A 23 1.95 -3.11 20.05
C GLU A 23 2.50 -4.11 21.08
N LEU A 24 1.88 -5.28 21.16
CA LEU A 24 2.25 -6.34 22.12
C LEU A 24 3.49 -7.12 21.69
N GLN A 25 3.88 -7.01 20.42
CA GLN A 25 5.06 -7.60 19.82
C GLN A 25 5.70 -6.55 18.92
N ASP A 26 7.03 -6.53 18.87
CA ASP A 26 7.74 -5.68 17.93
C ASP A 26 7.55 -6.22 16.51
N TRP A 27 6.92 -5.43 15.65
CA TRP A 27 6.73 -5.80 14.25
C TRP A 27 8.01 -5.49 13.48
N LYS A 28 8.84 -6.53 13.35
CA LYS A 28 9.89 -6.58 12.35
C LYS A 28 9.30 -6.74 10.95
N ALA A 29 10.15 -6.91 9.93
CA ALA A 29 9.69 -7.08 8.55
C ALA A 29 8.67 -8.22 8.37
N GLU A 30 8.78 -9.32 9.12
CA GLU A 30 7.83 -10.43 9.02
C GLU A 30 6.41 -10.01 9.41
N GLY A 31 6.24 -9.18 10.45
CA GLY A 31 4.94 -8.68 10.88
C GLY A 31 4.33 -7.76 9.84
N ALA A 32 5.14 -6.84 9.29
CA ALA A 32 4.72 -5.94 8.22
C ALA A 32 4.35 -6.71 6.93
N MET A 33 5.06 -7.80 6.61
CA MET A 33 4.76 -8.63 5.43
C MET A 33 3.46 -9.45 5.59
N ILE A 34 3.20 -9.96 6.81
CA ILE A 34 1.94 -10.64 7.12
C ILE A 34 0.78 -9.67 7.02
N GLU A 35 0.90 -8.47 7.61
CA GLU A 35 -0.14 -7.44 7.51
C GLU A 35 -0.34 -6.99 6.06
N LEU A 36 0.73 -6.79 5.28
CA LEU A 36 0.61 -6.50 3.84
C LEU A 36 -0.24 -7.56 3.12
N SER A 37 0.02 -8.84 3.39
CA SER A 37 -0.72 -9.94 2.76
C SER A 37 -2.20 -9.93 3.13
N LYS A 38 -2.54 -9.60 4.39
CA LYS A 38 -3.92 -9.40 4.83
C LYS A 38 -4.58 -8.24 4.09
N GLN A 39 -3.91 -7.09 3.98
CA GLN A 39 -4.47 -5.89 3.33
C GLN A 39 -4.68 -6.10 1.82
N VAL A 40 -3.79 -6.84 1.14
CA VAL A 40 -4.01 -7.27 -0.24
C VAL A 40 -5.27 -8.14 -0.38
N GLY A 41 -5.53 -9.02 0.60
CA GLY A 41 -6.75 -9.84 0.64
C GLY A 41 -8.03 -9.02 0.82
N GLU A 42 -8.03 -8.03 1.73
CA GLU A 42 -9.16 -7.12 1.91
C GLU A 42 -9.38 -6.23 0.68
N LEU A 43 -8.30 -5.71 0.07
CA LEU A 43 -8.38 -4.98 -1.20
C LEU A 43 -9.03 -5.84 -2.30
N ALA A 44 -8.58 -7.08 -2.47
CA ALA A 44 -9.13 -8.01 -3.45
C ALA A 44 -10.64 -8.25 -3.22
N LYS A 45 -11.05 -8.41 -1.96
CA LYS A 45 -12.47 -8.53 -1.60
C LYS A 45 -13.27 -7.28 -1.97
N GLN A 46 -12.77 -6.06 -1.73
CA GLN A 46 -13.49 -4.85 -2.13
C GLN A 46 -13.60 -4.74 -3.67
N VAL A 47 -12.58 -5.14 -4.42
CA VAL A 47 -12.65 -5.24 -5.89
C VAL A 47 -13.75 -6.24 -6.30
N MET A 48 -13.78 -7.43 -5.70
CA MET A 48 -14.81 -8.44 -6.00
C MET A 48 -16.23 -7.93 -5.72
N VAL A 49 -16.41 -7.18 -4.63
CA VAL A 49 -17.68 -6.54 -4.29
C VAL A 49 -18.06 -5.48 -5.33
N LYS A 50 -17.14 -4.57 -5.66
CA LYS A 50 -17.36 -3.47 -6.60
C LYS A 50 -17.71 -3.98 -8.00
N GLU A 51 -16.99 -5.00 -8.46
CA GLU A 51 -17.16 -5.64 -9.76
C GLU A 51 -18.27 -6.72 -9.76
N LYS A 52 -19.04 -6.84 -8.67
CA LYS A 52 -20.21 -7.72 -8.53
C LYS A 52 -19.93 -9.21 -8.79
N TYR A 53 -18.75 -9.69 -8.40
CA TYR A 53 -18.43 -11.13 -8.42
C TYR A 53 -19.23 -11.94 -7.40
N TYR A 54 -19.62 -11.32 -6.29
CA TYR A 54 -20.50 -11.95 -5.31
C TYR A 54 -21.96 -11.82 -5.71
N ALA A 55 -22.77 -12.85 -5.42
CA ALA A 55 -24.23 -12.81 -5.56
C ALA A 55 -24.89 -11.97 -4.44
N LEU A 56 -24.37 -10.76 -4.20
CA LEU A 56 -24.94 -9.80 -3.27
C LEU A 56 -26.14 -9.12 -3.93
N THR A 57 -27.33 -9.35 -3.39
CA THR A 57 -28.57 -8.69 -3.83
C THR A 57 -28.78 -7.42 -3.02
N GLY A 58 -28.53 -6.27 -3.62
CA GLY A 58 -28.71 -4.96 -2.98
C GLY A 58 -27.66 -3.94 -3.41
N GLU A 59 -27.86 -2.69 -3.03
CA GLU A 59 -26.84 -1.65 -3.17
C GLU A 59 -25.79 -1.82 -2.07
N VAL A 60 -24.51 -1.88 -2.46
CA VAL A 60 -23.41 -1.89 -1.50
C VAL A 60 -22.97 -0.46 -1.28
N THR A 61 -23.34 0.09 -0.13
CA THR A 61 -22.87 1.41 0.28
C THR A 61 -21.39 1.35 0.65
N ASP A 62 -20.68 2.45 0.45
CA ASP A 62 -19.31 2.68 0.93
C ASP A 62 -18.21 1.83 0.28
N VAL A 63 -18.51 1.08 -0.80
CA VAL A 63 -17.49 0.25 -1.49
C VAL A 63 -16.32 1.07 -2.02
N ASP A 64 -16.58 2.29 -2.50
CA ASP A 64 -15.55 3.19 -3.01
C ASP A 64 -14.63 3.72 -1.90
N GLU A 65 -15.22 4.07 -0.75
CA GLU A 65 -14.46 4.51 0.42
C GLU A 65 -13.60 3.36 0.95
N ARG A 66 -14.18 2.17 1.12
CA ARG A 66 -13.44 0.98 1.57
C ARG A 66 -12.32 0.64 0.61
N LEU A 67 -12.57 0.65 -0.70
CA LEU A 67 -11.54 0.40 -1.70
C LEU A 67 -10.36 1.37 -1.55
N GLY A 68 -10.64 2.66 -1.33
CA GLY A 68 -9.62 3.67 -1.06
C GLY A 68 -8.82 3.38 0.21
N ASN A 69 -9.49 2.96 1.30
CA ASN A 69 -8.84 2.61 2.56
C ASN A 69 -7.92 1.40 2.40
N GLU A 70 -8.36 0.32 1.74
CA GLU A 70 -7.53 -0.88 1.55
C GLU A 70 -6.31 -0.58 0.65
N MET A 71 -6.46 0.28 -0.37
CA MET A 71 -5.32 0.74 -1.17
C MET A 71 -4.32 1.54 -0.32
N ALA A 72 -4.81 2.41 0.55
CA ALA A 72 -3.98 3.18 1.47
C ALA A 72 -3.24 2.26 2.46
N ASP A 73 -3.90 1.23 2.98
CA ASP A 73 -3.31 0.27 3.92
C ASP A 73 -2.22 -0.59 3.25
N VAL A 74 -2.41 -0.98 1.98
CA VAL A 74 -1.35 -1.64 1.18
C VAL A 74 -0.13 -0.73 1.05
N ILE A 75 -0.32 0.54 0.68
CA ILE A 75 0.77 1.51 0.56
C ILE A 75 1.48 1.69 1.91
N ALA A 76 0.72 1.78 3.00
CA ALA A 76 1.24 1.92 4.35
C ALA A 76 2.15 0.74 4.74
N GLN A 77 1.77 -0.51 4.46
CA GLN A 77 2.64 -1.65 4.77
C GLN A 77 3.89 -1.70 3.89
N VAL A 78 3.81 -1.29 2.62
CA VAL A 78 5.00 -1.10 1.76
C VAL A 78 5.95 -0.05 2.36
N MET A 79 5.42 1.08 2.86
CA MET A 79 6.22 2.09 3.55
C MET A 79 6.87 1.55 4.83
N ARG A 80 6.15 0.72 5.63
CA ARG A 80 6.70 0.10 6.86
C ARG A 80 7.86 -0.84 6.53
N LEU A 81 7.73 -1.64 5.48
CA LEU A 81 8.80 -2.54 4.99
C LEU A 81 10.00 -1.75 4.47
N ALA A 82 9.77 -0.69 3.71
CA ALA A 82 10.83 0.15 3.19
C ALA A 82 11.63 0.82 4.31
N ASP A 83 10.95 1.35 5.32
CA ASP A 83 11.58 1.96 6.49
C ASP A 83 12.43 0.93 7.26
N TYR A 84 11.90 -0.28 7.46
CA TYR A 84 12.63 -1.36 8.13
C TYR A 84 13.90 -1.79 7.39
N TYR A 85 13.86 -1.88 6.06
CA TYR A 85 15.00 -2.31 5.23
C TYR A 85 15.89 -1.15 4.74
N GLY A 86 15.57 0.11 5.06
CA GLY A 86 16.31 1.26 4.57
C GLY A 86 16.19 1.49 3.06
N VAL A 87 15.03 1.13 2.47
CA VAL A 87 14.75 1.33 1.04
C VAL A 87 14.20 2.73 0.80
N ASP A 88 14.83 3.46 -0.11
CA ASP A 88 14.30 4.70 -0.67
C ASP A 88 13.24 4.38 -1.72
N LEU A 89 11.96 4.48 -1.33
CA LEU A 89 10.83 4.18 -2.22
C LEU A 89 10.70 5.13 -3.40
N GLU A 90 11.03 6.41 -3.23
CA GLU A 90 10.92 7.39 -4.31
C GLU A 90 11.95 7.06 -5.39
N LYS A 91 13.21 6.88 -4.98
CA LYS A 91 14.27 6.44 -5.88
C LYS A 91 13.96 5.10 -6.54
N ALA A 92 13.54 4.09 -5.75
CA ALA A 92 13.23 2.76 -6.27
C ALA A 92 12.07 2.80 -7.30
N PHE A 93 11.08 3.65 -7.08
CA PHE A 93 9.99 3.83 -8.03
C PHE A 93 10.48 4.45 -9.34
N ILE A 94 11.27 5.54 -9.26
CA ILE A 94 11.81 6.22 -10.45
C ILE A 94 12.68 5.27 -11.27
N GLU A 95 13.65 4.60 -10.64
CA GLU A 95 14.54 3.67 -11.33
C GLU A 95 13.75 2.55 -12.03
N ALA A 96 12.75 1.97 -11.37
CA ALA A 96 11.91 0.93 -11.97
C ALA A 96 11.12 1.43 -13.20
N ARG A 97 10.59 2.67 -13.18
CA ARG A 97 9.87 3.23 -14.33
C ARG A 97 10.82 3.60 -15.47
N GLU A 98 12.01 4.10 -15.17
CA GLU A 98 13.03 4.37 -16.20
C GLU A 98 13.53 3.08 -16.88
N ASP A 99 13.66 1.99 -16.11
CA ASP A 99 13.98 0.66 -16.65
C ASP A 99 12.89 0.17 -17.61
N GLU A 100 11.62 0.31 -17.22
CA GLU A 100 10.46 -0.03 -18.06
C GLU A 100 10.44 0.83 -19.34
N GLU A 101 10.68 2.14 -19.23
CA GLU A 101 10.74 3.04 -20.39
C GLU A 101 11.84 2.63 -21.36
N ARG A 102 13.04 2.32 -20.87
CA ARG A 102 14.12 1.81 -21.72
C ARG A 102 13.74 0.50 -22.40
N TYR A 103 13.02 -0.37 -21.70
CA TYR A 103 12.51 -1.60 -22.28
C TYR A 103 11.48 -1.32 -23.39
N LEU A 104 10.54 -0.39 -23.19
CA LEU A 104 9.54 -0.02 -24.20
C LEU A 104 10.19 0.60 -25.45
N ILE A 105 11.13 1.53 -25.27
CA ILE A 105 11.92 2.12 -26.36
C ILE A 105 12.64 1.04 -27.16
N SER A 106 13.21 0.03 -26.49
CA SER A 106 13.88 -1.10 -27.16
C SER A 106 12.93 -1.95 -28.03
N ARG A 107 11.62 -1.85 -27.80
CA ARG A 107 10.55 -2.51 -28.57
C ARG A 107 9.93 -1.61 -29.65
N GLY A 108 10.38 -0.37 -29.77
CA GLY A 108 9.85 0.60 -30.73
C GLY A 108 8.47 1.14 -30.38
N VAL A 109 8.10 1.08 -29.10
CA VAL A 109 6.95 1.79 -28.51
C VAL A 109 7.44 3.12 -27.95
#